data_AF-A0AAD8S133-F1
#
_entry.id   AF-A0AAD8S133-F1
#
_cell.length_a   1.000
_cell.length_b   1.000
_cell.length_c   1.000
_cell.angle_alpha   90.00
_cell.angle_beta   90.00
_cell.angle_gamma   90.00
#
_symmetry.space_group_name_H-M   'P 1'
#
loop_
_entity.id
_entity.type
_entity.pdbx_description
1 polymer ?
#
loop_
_entity_poly.entity_id
_entity_poly.type
_entity_poly.pdbx_seq_one_letter_code
_entity_poly.pdbx_strand_id
1 'polypeptide(L)'
;MSGGGGLFDALPDELLNHVLSFLPSREAVKSSILSRRWRHLWRSTPAVRVRGKGDKFRLFVNSLIVHRDKPPLHSFEIDADLVIPPEPSYGSSDWDYWCDICEVDGHMDLWVSYALSAQCRARSLMVRLEDHSVPWRPRFALKFASPHLTTVHLDAVHLVDGLLDFSHCPALRSLALVRCRLEGDALVSPSLERLALVQCQSETMYFYPDCSDERLCIGVSTPRLRLMEISEYYKQEQFLEMMPWLTEDNIRYTSIERISSGRQSVRRKCEL
;
A
#
# COMPACT_ATOMS: atom_id res chain seq x y z
N MET A 1 -46.25 10.10 -22.39
CA MET A 1 -45.15 10.63 -21.55
C MET A 1 -44.06 9.58 -21.53
N SER A 2 -43.03 9.74 -22.36
CA SER A 2 -41.93 8.77 -22.48
C SER A 2 -40.98 9.01 -21.30
N GLY A 3 -41.05 8.16 -20.28
CA GLY A 3 -40.11 8.19 -19.16
C GLY A 3 -38.74 7.75 -19.66
N GLY A 4 -37.80 8.69 -19.76
CA GLY A 4 -36.41 8.41 -20.04
C GLY A 4 -35.80 7.62 -18.88
N GLY A 5 -35.96 6.31 -18.89
CA GLY A 5 -35.10 5.41 -18.11
C GLY A 5 -33.71 5.52 -18.72
N GLY A 6 -32.78 6.12 -17.99
CA GLY A 6 -31.41 6.25 -18.47
C GLY A 6 -30.82 4.85 -18.70
N LEU A 7 -29.89 4.72 -19.65
CA LEU A 7 -29.15 3.48 -19.93
C LEU A 7 -28.61 2.78 -18.66
N PHE A 8 -28.31 3.56 -17.63
CA PHE A 8 -27.81 3.09 -16.33
C PHE A 8 -28.85 2.41 -15.43
N ASP A 9 -30.15 2.68 -15.63
CA ASP A 9 -31.21 2.03 -14.84
C ASP A 9 -31.44 0.56 -15.27
N ALA A 10 -31.00 0.18 -16.48
CA ALA A 10 -31.14 -1.16 -17.03
C ALA A 10 -29.95 -2.11 -16.74
N LEU A 11 -28.81 -1.60 -16.29
CA LEU A 11 -27.62 -2.41 -15.98
C LEU A 11 -27.80 -3.18 -14.67
N PRO A 12 -27.33 -4.43 -14.48
CA PRO A 12 -27.33 -5.13 -13.18
C PRO A 12 -26.43 -4.47 -12.11
N ASP A 13 -26.72 -4.69 -10.82
CA ASP A 13 -25.97 -4.10 -9.70
C ASP A 13 -24.50 -4.53 -9.70
N GLU A 14 -24.21 -5.73 -10.17
CA GLU A 14 -22.84 -6.26 -10.30
C GLU A 14 -22.01 -5.42 -11.28
N LEU A 15 -22.59 -4.99 -12.40
CA LEU A 15 -21.90 -4.15 -13.37
C LEU A 15 -21.69 -2.73 -12.82
N LEU A 16 -22.69 -2.20 -12.09
CA LEU A 16 -22.55 -0.90 -11.44
C LEU A 16 -21.45 -0.94 -10.36
N ASN A 17 -21.39 -2.00 -9.56
CA ASN A 17 -20.31 -2.24 -8.60
C ASN A 17 -18.96 -2.38 -9.26
N HIS A 18 -18.89 -3.05 -10.42
CA HIS A 18 -17.67 -3.12 -11.20
C HIS A 18 -17.21 -1.74 -11.68
N VAL A 19 -18.12 -0.90 -12.18
CA VAL A 19 -17.82 0.50 -12.56
C VAL A 19 -17.32 1.29 -11.35
N LEU A 20 -18.04 1.23 -10.22
CA LEU A 20 -17.63 1.91 -8.98
C LEU A 20 -16.26 1.40 -8.48
N SER A 21 -15.91 0.14 -8.77
CA SER A 21 -14.63 -0.45 -8.41
C SER A 21 -13.44 0.13 -9.18
N PHE A 22 -13.65 1.05 -10.12
CA PHE A 22 -12.59 1.83 -10.78
C PHE A 22 -12.47 3.25 -10.24
N LEU A 23 -13.46 3.74 -9.49
CA LEU A 23 -13.47 5.10 -8.98
C LEU A 23 -12.70 5.23 -7.65
N PRO A 24 -12.19 6.43 -7.32
CA PRO A 24 -11.89 6.80 -5.95
C PRO A 24 -13.13 6.64 -5.06
N SER A 25 -12.96 6.14 -3.84
CA SER A 25 -14.07 5.87 -2.91
C SER A 25 -14.95 7.09 -2.67
N ARG A 26 -14.36 8.30 -2.70
CA ARG A 26 -15.12 9.55 -2.52
C ARG A 26 -16.08 9.82 -3.68
N GLU A 27 -15.69 9.47 -4.89
CA GLU A 27 -16.54 9.58 -6.09
C GLU A 27 -17.59 8.47 -6.11
N ALA A 28 -17.22 7.25 -5.72
CA ALA A 28 -18.18 6.16 -5.56
C ALA A 28 -19.25 6.47 -4.50
N VAL A 29 -18.89 7.09 -3.37
CA VAL A 29 -19.88 7.55 -2.39
C VAL A 29 -20.75 8.67 -2.97
N LYS A 30 -20.19 9.60 -3.75
CA LYS A 30 -20.96 10.68 -4.40
C LYS A 30 -21.98 10.16 -5.40
N SER A 31 -21.76 9.02 -6.06
CA SER A 31 -22.75 8.44 -6.97
C SER A 31 -24.07 8.07 -6.28
N SER A 32 -24.09 7.99 -4.95
CA SER A 32 -25.30 7.74 -4.16
C SER A 32 -26.44 8.74 -4.39
N ILE A 33 -26.15 9.92 -4.93
CA ILE A 33 -27.16 10.95 -5.23
C ILE A 33 -27.80 10.77 -6.61
N LEU A 34 -27.25 9.91 -7.48
CA LEU A 34 -27.71 9.76 -8.87
C LEU A 34 -29.12 9.17 -8.94
N SER A 35 -29.41 8.14 -8.13
CA SER A 35 -30.75 7.60 -7.96
C SER A 35 -30.84 6.75 -6.69
N ARG A 36 -32.06 6.32 -6.31
CA ARG A 36 -32.29 5.44 -5.16
C ARG A 36 -31.45 4.16 -5.21
N ARG A 37 -31.20 3.65 -6.42
CA ARG A 37 -30.45 2.42 -6.65
C ARG A 37 -28.97 2.56 -6.30
N TRP A 38 -28.37 3.70 -6.62
CA TRP A 38 -26.94 3.94 -6.36
C TRP A 38 -26.61 4.24 -4.90
N ARG A 39 -27.63 4.48 -4.06
CA ARG A 39 -27.48 4.93 -2.67
C ARG A 39 -26.57 4.03 -1.82
N HIS A 40 -26.60 2.73 -2.08
CA HIS A 40 -25.93 1.71 -1.27
C HIS A 40 -24.84 0.92 -2.00
N LEU A 41 -24.73 1.05 -3.33
CA LEU A 41 -23.79 0.23 -4.13
C LEU A 41 -22.33 0.41 -3.69
N TRP A 42 -21.92 1.64 -3.34
CA TRP A 42 -20.57 1.91 -2.88
C TRP A 42 -20.15 1.07 -1.66
N ARG A 43 -21.11 0.61 -0.84
CA ARG A 43 -20.86 -0.19 0.37
C ARG A 43 -20.39 -1.60 0.05
N SER A 44 -20.80 -2.14 -1.09
CA SER A 44 -20.46 -3.48 -1.56
C SER A 44 -19.42 -3.49 -2.70
N THR A 45 -18.94 -2.33 -3.12
CA THR A 45 -17.94 -2.19 -4.17
C THR A 45 -16.63 -2.90 -3.81
N PRO A 46 -16.05 -3.80 -4.63
CA PRO A 46 -14.91 -4.64 -4.26
C PRO A 46 -13.55 -3.90 -4.23
N ALA A 47 -13.54 -2.57 -4.32
CA ALA A 47 -12.33 -1.76 -4.22
C ALA A 47 -12.52 -0.61 -3.24
N VAL A 48 -11.47 -0.31 -2.48
CA VAL A 48 -11.36 0.91 -1.67
C VAL A 48 -10.14 1.66 -2.19
N ARG A 49 -10.35 2.89 -2.67
CA ARG A 49 -9.27 3.77 -3.11
C ARG A 49 -9.43 5.14 -2.49
N VAL A 50 -8.57 5.47 -1.55
CA VAL A 50 -8.67 6.71 -0.79
C VAL A 50 -7.39 7.51 -0.98
N ARG A 51 -7.56 8.78 -1.35
CA ARG A 51 -6.46 9.75 -1.45
C ARG A 51 -6.81 11.02 -0.71
N GLY A 52 -5.87 11.54 0.07
CA GLY A 52 -6.05 12.83 0.73
C GLY A 52 -5.18 13.01 1.96
N LYS A 53 -5.48 14.08 2.71
CA LYS A 53 -4.73 14.49 3.90
C LYS A 53 -5.59 15.18 4.94
N GLY A 54 -5.06 15.23 6.16
CA GLY A 54 -5.66 15.88 7.31
C GLY A 54 -6.94 15.19 7.81
N ASP A 55 -7.60 15.83 8.78
CA ASP A 55 -8.69 15.19 9.53
C ASP A 55 -9.92 14.89 8.70
N LYS A 56 -10.25 15.74 7.73
CA LYS A 56 -11.37 15.48 6.81
C LYS A 56 -11.16 14.20 6.01
N PHE A 57 -9.92 13.87 5.67
CA PHE A 57 -9.57 12.61 5.03
C PHE A 57 -9.69 11.46 6.02
N ARG A 58 -9.08 11.58 7.22
CA ARG A 58 -9.16 10.56 8.29
C ARG A 58 -10.61 10.19 8.61
N LEU A 59 -11.45 11.17 8.90
CA LEU A 59 -12.87 11.00 9.21
C LEU A 59 -13.64 10.34 8.05
N PHE A 60 -13.30 10.70 6.81
CA PHE A 60 -13.91 10.08 5.64
C PHE A 60 -13.53 8.60 5.54
N VAL A 61 -12.25 8.23 5.68
CA VAL A 61 -11.80 6.84 5.60
C VAL A 61 -12.40 6.00 6.73
N ASN A 62 -12.38 6.51 7.96
CA ASN A 62 -12.99 5.86 9.12
C ASN A 62 -14.49 5.60 8.89
N SER A 63 -15.23 6.62 8.44
CA SER A 63 -16.65 6.49 8.13
C SER A 63 -16.91 5.51 6.99
N LEU A 64 -16.08 5.55 5.93
CA LEU A 64 -16.17 4.63 4.80
C LEU A 64 -16.04 3.18 5.25
N ILE A 65 -15.03 2.87 6.05
CA ILE A 65 -14.75 1.51 6.54
C ILE A 65 -15.89 0.99 7.42
N VAL A 66 -16.41 1.83 8.32
CA VAL A 66 -17.49 1.47 9.26
C VAL A 66 -18.80 1.14 8.52
N HIS A 67 -19.11 1.84 7.44
CA HIS A 67 -20.39 1.73 6.74
C HIS A 67 -20.38 0.78 5.54
N ARG A 68 -19.26 0.07 5.27
CA ARG A 68 -19.17 -0.91 4.18
C ARG A 68 -19.75 -2.26 4.60
N ASP A 69 -20.34 -2.96 3.64
CA ASP A 69 -20.99 -4.27 3.83
C ASP A 69 -19.99 -5.45 3.83
N LYS A 70 -18.70 -5.18 4.06
CA LYS A 70 -17.57 -6.11 4.16
C LYS A 70 -17.57 -7.30 3.15
N PRO A 71 -17.87 -7.11 1.85
CA PRO A 71 -17.61 -8.16 0.87
C PRO A 71 -16.09 -8.32 0.67
N PRO A 72 -15.64 -9.43 0.05
CA PRO A 72 -14.24 -9.61 -0.32
C PRO A 72 -13.71 -8.43 -1.15
N LEU A 73 -12.62 -7.84 -0.69
CA LEU A 73 -11.91 -6.77 -1.36
C LEU A 73 -10.98 -7.34 -2.41
N HIS A 74 -11.11 -6.84 -3.62
CA HIS A 74 -10.11 -7.05 -4.66
C HIS A 74 -8.90 -6.15 -4.44
N SER A 75 -9.14 -4.86 -4.17
CA SER A 75 -8.07 -3.88 -3.99
C SER A 75 -8.36 -2.95 -2.81
N PHE A 76 -7.32 -2.67 -2.03
CA PHE A 76 -7.33 -1.68 -0.97
C PHE A 76 -6.11 -0.77 -1.15
N GLU A 77 -6.38 0.49 -1.52
CA GLU A 77 -5.37 1.47 -1.91
C GLU A 77 -5.54 2.73 -1.07
N ILE A 78 -4.48 3.08 -0.33
CA ILE A 78 -4.38 4.31 0.44
C ILE A 78 -3.23 5.13 -0.12
N ASP A 79 -3.52 6.39 -0.41
CA ASP A 79 -2.56 7.42 -0.79
C ASP A 79 -2.72 8.58 0.19
N ALA A 80 -1.89 8.60 1.24
CA ALA A 80 -2.02 9.55 2.34
C ALA A 80 -0.79 10.47 2.40
N ASP A 81 -1.04 11.77 2.47
CA ASP A 81 0.01 12.76 2.73
C ASP A 81 0.00 13.03 4.24
N LEU A 82 0.94 12.37 4.93
CA LEU A 82 1.06 12.36 6.39
C LEU A 82 2.42 12.95 6.76
N VAL A 83 2.44 14.24 7.10
CA VAL A 83 3.63 14.92 7.61
C VAL A 83 3.79 14.58 9.08
N ILE A 84 4.93 14.01 9.43
CA ILE A 84 5.29 13.70 10.79
C ILE A 84 6.63 14.42 11.11
N PRO A 85 6.66 15.48 11.93
CA PRO A 85 7.91 16.04 12.48
C PRO A 85 8.72 15.06 13.33
N PRO A 86 10.03 15.34 13.54
CA PRO A 86 10.86 14.62 14.51
C PRO A 86 10.28 14.66 15.93
N GLU A 87 10.54 13.59 16.71
CA GLU A 87 10.11 13.50 18.11
C GLU A 87 10.68 14.68 18.91
N PRO A 88 9.81 15.56 19.41
CA PRO A 88 10.27 16.72 20.14
C PRO A 88 10.46 16.33 21.61
N SER A 89 11.16 17.16 22.37
CA SER A 89 11.37 16.90 23.79
C SER A 89 10.04 16.81 24.53
N TYR A 90 9.96 15.88 25.50
CA TYR A 90 8.76 15.69 26.32
C TYR A 90 8.34 17.01 26.99
N GLY A 91 7.10 17.44 26.77
CA GLY A 91 6.57 18.71 27.28
C GLY A 91 6.97 19.96 26.47
N SER A 92 7.59 19.79 25.30
CA SER A 92 7.75 20.88 24.32
C SER A 92 6.42 21.27 23.68
N SER A 93 6.37 22.45 23.07
CA SER A 93 5.22 22.91 22.30
C SER A 93 4.84 22.01 21.13
N ASP A 94 5.80 21.21 20.66
CA ASP A 94 5.62 20.33 19.50
C ASP A 94 5.11 18.94 19.92
N TRP A 95 5.03 18.64 21.23
CA TRP A 95 4.59 17.36 21.77
C TRP A 95 3.15 17.01 21.38
N ASP A 96 2.24 17.98 21.40
CA ASP A 96 0.84 17.76 20.98
C ASP A 96 0.77 17.45 19.47
N TYR A 97 1.57 18.14 18.66
CA TYR A 97 1.69 17.88 17.23
C TYR A 97 2.32 16.49 16.95
N TRP A 98 3.24 16.03 17.80
CA TRP A 98 3.78 14.67 17.75
C TRP A 98 2.79 13.60 18.23
N CYS A 99 1.93 13.90 19.18
CA CYS A 99 0.82 13.01 19.55
C CYS A 99 -0.16 12.81 18.38
N ASP A 100 -0.50 13.89 17.65
CA ASP A 100 -1.41 13.83 16.48
C ASP A 100 -0.88 12.89 15.37
N ILE A 101 0.43 12.82 15.20
CA ILE A 101 1.11 11.88 14.31
C ILE A 101 0.94 10.44 14.76
N CYS A 102 1.15 10.15 16.05
CA CYS A 102 1.02 8.80 16.57
C CYS A 102 -0.44 8.32 16.42
N GLU A 103 -1.42 9.23 16.49
CA GLU A 103 -2.79 8.90 16.16
C GLU A 103 -2.98 8.54 14.68
N VAL A 104 -2.32 9.26 13.77
CA VAL A 104 -2.32 8.97 12.33
C VAL A 104 -1.73 7.59 12.04
N ASP A 105 -0.62 7.24 12.67
CA ASP A 105 0.01 5.92 12.63
C ASP A 105 -0.97 4.82 13.10
N GLY A 106 -1.69 5.10 14.19
CA GLY A 106 -2.77 4.25 14.69
C GLY A 106 -3.95 4.10 13.72
N HIS A 107 -4.28 5.13 12.93
CA HIS A 107 -5.30 5.02 11.89
C HIS A 107 -4.84 4.19 10.70
N MET A 108 -3.59 4.36 10.26
CA MET A 108 -3.02 3.53 9.19
C MET A 108 -3.02 2.05 9.58
N ASP A 109 -2.62 1.73 10.81
CA ASP A 109 -2.72 0.38 11.35
C ASP A 109 -4.15 -0.16 11.32
N LEU A 110 -5.13 0.65 11.72
CA LEU A 110 -6.54 0.28 11.70
C LEU A 110 -7.02 -0.01 10.27
N TRP A 111 -6.65 0.83 9.32
CA TRP A 111 -7.07 0.71 7.93
C TRP A 111 -6.43 -0.49 7.24
N VAL A 112 -5.14 -0.73 7.48
CA VAL A 112 -4.44 -1.91 6.96
C VAL A 112 -4.96 -3.19 7.63
N SER A 113 -5.19 -3.17 8.95
CA SER A 113 -5.83 -4.27 9.67
C SER A 113 -7.20 -4.61 9.11
N TYR A 114 -7.99 -3.59 8.76
CA TYR A 114 -9.29 -3.80 8.10
C TYR A 114 -9.13 -4.56 6.79
N ALA A 115 -8.19 -4.15 5.93
CA ALA A 115 -7.94 -4.81 4.65
C ALA A 115 -7.47 -6.27 4.82
N LEU A 116 -6.58 -6.51 5.79
CA LEU A 116 -6.02 -7.82 6.10
C LEU A 116 -6.99 -8.74 6.87
N SER A 117 -8.04 -8.18 7.47
CA SER A 117 -9.01 -8.94 8.26
C SER A 117 -9.65 -10.08 7.46
N ALA A 118 -9.94 -11.19 8.14
CA ALA A 118 -10.57 -12.37 7.55
C ALA A 118 -11.94 -12.08 6.91
N GLN A 119 -12.58 -10.97 7.30
CA GLN A 119 -13.86 -10.53 6.73
C GLN A 119 -13.65 -9.89 5.35
N CYS A 120 -12.62 -9.06 5.20
CA CYS A 120 -12.40 -8.29 3.97
C CYS A 120 -11.57 -9.03 2.92
N ARG A 121 -10.71 -9.98 3.30
CA ARG A 121 -9.99 -10.87 2.36
C ARG A 121 -9.31 -10.13 1.19
N ALA A 122 -8.66 -9.00 1.47
CA ALA A 122 -8.04 -8.19 0.43
C ALA A 122 -7.00 -8.99 -0.37
N ARG A 123 -7.07 -8.90 -1.71
CA ARG A 123 -6.06 -9.51 -2.61
C ARG A 123 -4.90 -8.57 -2.90
N SER A 124 -5.18 -7.28 -3.06
CA SER A 124 -4.18 -6.25 -3.29
C SER A 124 -4.20 -5.23 -2.17
N LEU A 125 -3.04 -4.98 -1.56
CA LEU A 125 -2.81 -3.93 -0.59
C LEU A 125 -1.78 -2.94 -1.16
N MET A 126 -2.16 -1.66 -1.21
CA MET A 126 -1.29 -0.58 -1.62
C MET A 126 -1.36 0.56 -0.61
N VAL A 127 -0.21 0.91 -0.06
CA VAL A 127 -0.04 2.05 0.85
C VAL A 127 1.02 2.95 0.25
N ARG A 128 0.65 4.20 -0.01
CA ARG A 128 1.56 5.24 -0.51
C ARG A 128 1.53 6.45 0.38
N LEU A 129 2.72 6.92 0.73
CA LEU A 129 2.92 8.13 1.50
C LEU A 129 3.71 9.13 0.66
N GLU A 130 3.17 10.34 0.52
CA GLU A 130 3.73 11.35 -0.40
C GLU A 130 5.04 11.97 0.14
N ASP A 131 5.18 12.11 1.46
CA ASP A 131 6.33 12.74 2.12
C ASP A 131 7.32 11.71 2.72
N HIS A 132 8.61 12.04 2.64
CA HIS A 132 9.75 11.28 3.16
C HIS A 132 10.20 11.69 4.54
N SER A 133 9.70 12.82 5.03
CA SER A 133 10.19 13.42 6.27
C SER A 133 10.15 12.42 7.42
N VAL A 134 9.04 11.69 7.59
CA VAL A 134 9.00 10.53 8.49
C VAL A 134 8.04 9.43 7.97
N PRO A 135 8.55 8.21 7.75
CA PRO A 135 7.75 7.09 7.25
C PRO A 135 6.76 6.55 8.30
N TRP A 136 5.60 6.06 7.85
CA TRP A 136 4.64 5.30 8.67
C TRP A 136 5.36 4.11 9.35
N ARG A 137 5.16 3.92 10.65
CA ARG A 137 5.84 2.90 11.46
C ARG A 137 4.80 1.92 12.00
N PRO A 138 4.42 0.88 11.25
CA PRO A 138 3.38 -0.03 11.71
C PRO A 138 3.73 -0.61 13.07
N ARG A 139 2.79 -0.56 14.02
CA ARG A 139 3.05 -1.11 15.35
C ARG A 139 3.26 -2.63 15.24
N PHE A 140 4.10 -3.19 16.12
CA PHE A 140 4.42 -4.63 16.15
C PHE A 140 3.21 -5.58 16.17
N ALA A 141 2.03 -5.11 16.60
CA ALA A 141 0.80 -5.89 16.56
C ALA A 141 0.23 -6.09 15.15
N LEU A 142 0.59 -5.26 14.17
CA LEU A 142 0.15 -5.37 12.79
C LEU A 142 0.95 -6.44 12.06
N LYS A 143 0.36 -7.62 11.88
CA LYS A 143 0.96 -8.67 11.05
C LYS A 143 0.40 -8.59 9.64
N PHE A 144 1.27 -8.50 8.64
CA PHE A 144 0.90 -8.67 7.22
C PHE A 144 0.61 -10.15 6.92
N ALA A 145 -0.35 -10.75 7.63
CA ALA A 145 -0.73 -12.14 7.53
C ALA A 145 -2.14 -12.24 6.93
N SER A 146 -2.23 -12.63 5.67
CA SER A 146 -3.51 -12.89 5.00
C SER A 146 -3.33 -13.97 3.93
N PRO A 147 -4.17 -15.03 3.94
CA PRO A 147 -4.09 -16.09 2.95
C PRO A 147 -4.55 -15.66 1.55
N HIS A 148 -5.15 -14.48 1.42
CA HIS A 148 -5.72 -13.97 0.17
C HIS A 148 -4.86 -12.95 -0.54
N LEU A 149 -3.85 -12.41 0.15
CA LEU A 149 -3.00 -11.34 -0.33
C LEU A 149 -2.11 -11.87 -1.47
N THR A 150 -2.27 -11.30 -2.66
CA THR A 150 -1.47 -11.63 -3.85
C THR A 150 -0.45 -10.55 -4.17
N THR A 151 -0.74 -9.31 -3.78
CA THR A 151 0.09 -8.14 -4.11
C THR A 151 0.15 -7.18 -2.95
N VAL A 152 1.36 -6.77 -2.61
CA VAL A 152 1.65 -5.75 -1.60
C VAL A 152 2.52 -4.68 -2.21
N HIS A 153 2.14 -3.44 -2.03
CA HIS A 153 2.92 -2.27 -2.38
C HIS A 153 2.96 -1.34 -1.17
N LEU A 154 4.16 -1.12 -0.64
CA LEU A 154 4.40 -0.21 0.46
C LEU A 154 5.37 0.86 -0.03
N ASP A 155 5.01 2.12 0.18
CA ASP A 155 5.79 3.26 -0.28
C ASP A 155 5.94 4.29 0.84
N ALA A 156 7.19 4.62 1.17
CA ALA A 156 7.61 5.45 2.30
C ALA A 156 7.18 4.91 3.69
N VAL A 157 7.42 3.61 3.92
CA VAL A 157 7.08 2.90 5.18
C VAL A 157 8.34 2.43 5.91
N HIS A 158 8.33 2.48 7.24
CA HIS A 158 9.36 1.92 8.10
C HIS A 158 8.93 0.52 8.54
N LEU A 159 9.62 -0.50 8.06
CA LEU A 159 9.34 -1.89 8.39
C LEU A 159 10.42 -2.39 9.34
N VAL A 160 10.02 -2.61 10.60
CA VAL A 160 10.84 -3.20 11.66
C VAL A 160 10.70 -4.73 11.69
N ASP A 161 11.57 -5.38 12.47
CA ASP A 161 11.63 -6.83 12.59
C ASP A 161 10.28 -7.50 12.79
N GLY A 162 10.05 -8.59 12.06
CA GLY A 162 8.79 -9.35 12.07
C GLY A 162 7.71 -8.79 11.13
N LEU A 163 7.79 -7.53 10.68
CA LEU A 163 6.87 -6.99 9.66
C LEU A 163 7.24 -7.44 8.24
N LEU A 164 8.47 -7.91 8.04
CA LEU A 164 8.97 -8.49 6.79
C LEU A 164 8.75 -10.01 6.68
N ASP A 165 8.01 -10.59 7.62
CA ASP A 165 7.59 -12.00 7.57
C ASP A 165 6.24 -12.17 6.86
N PHE A 166 6.31 -12.58 5.59
CA PHE A 166 5.15 -12.92 4.77
C PHE A 166 4.94 -14.44 4.65
N SER A 167 5.49 -15.24 5.57
CA SER A 167 5.30 -16.71 5.60
C SER A 167 3.83 -17.11 5.69
N HIS A 168 3.02 -16.30 6.36
CA HIS A 168 1.58 -16.47 6.49
C HIS A 168 0.76 -15.93 5.29
N CYS A 169 1.43 -15.54 4.19
CA CYS A 169 0.80 -15.11 2.94
C CYS A 169 1.09 -16.10 1.79
N PRO A 170 0.49 -17.30 1.78
CA PRO A 170 0.76 -18.34 0.77
C PRO A 170 0.40 -17.94 -0.67
N ALA A 171 -0.47 -16.94 -0.85
CA ALA A 171 -0.88 -16.46 -2.16
C ALA A 171 -0.05 -15.28 -2.69
N LEU A 172 0.90 -14.74 -1.91
CA LEU A 172 1.66 -13.55 -2.25
C LEU A 172 2.58 -13.81 -3.45
N ARG A 173 2.43 -13.04 -4.52
CA ARG A 173 3.23 -13.18 -5.74
C ARG A 173 4.10 -11.97 -6.03
N SER A 174 3.66 -10.80 -5.60
CA SER A 174 4.33 -9.53 -5.91
C SER A 174 4.43 -8.66 -4.66
N LEU A 175 5.64 -8.24 -4.33
CA LEU A 175 5.93 -7.34 -3.22
C LEU A 175 6.76 -6.18 -3.77
N ALA A 176 6.30 -4.95 -3.57
CA ALA A 176 7.02 -3.74 -3.92
C ALA A 176 7.23 -2.90 -2.66
N LEU A 177 8.50 -2.65 -2.33
CA LEU A 177 8.93 -1.75 -1.29
C LEU A 177 9.61 -0.56 -1.96
N VAL A 178 9.06 0.63 -1.75
CA VAL A 178 9.49 1.87 -2.41
C VAL A 178 9.78 2.89 -1.33
N ARG A 179 10.95 3.52 -1.34
CA ARG A 179 11.32 4.58 -0.38
C ARG A 179 11.17 4.10 1.08
N CYS A 180 11.24 2.79 1.33
CA CYS A 180 11.02 2.17 2.64
C CYS A 180 12.31 2.10 3.46
N ARG A 181 12.19 2.27 4.77
CA ARG A 181 13.25 1.94 5.73
C ARG A 181 13.05 0.51 6.20
N LEU A 182 14.07 -0.33 6.09
CA LEU A 182 14.02 -1.75 6.44
C LEU A 182 14.97 -2.01 7.60
N GLU A 183 14.41 -2.32 8.76
CA GLU A 183 15.12 -2.74 9.96
C GLU A 183 14.76 -4.20 10.22
N GLY A 184 15.77 -5.06 10.26
CA GLY A 184 15.58 -6.44 10.67
C GLY A 184 16.43 -7.49 9.97
N ASP A 185 16.24 -8.73 10.39
CA ASP A 185 17.11 -9.84 10.03
C ASP A 185 16.86 -10.36 8.60
N ALA A 186 15.59 -10.57 8.22
CA ALA A 186 15.27 -11.11 6.90
C ALA A 186 13.84 -10.81 6.40
N LEU A 187 13.72 -10.58 5.09
CA LEU A 187 12.47 -10.63 4.35
C LEU A 187 12.17 -12.08 3.97
N VAL A 188 11.06 -12.63 4.48
CA VAL A 188 10.70 -14.03 4.32
C VAL A 188 9.40 -14.16 3.54
N SER A 189 9.41 -14.88 2.42
CA SER A 189 8.17 -15.25 1.73
C SER A 189 8.33 -16.55 0.91
N PRO A 190 7.54 -17.60 1.18
CA PRO A 190 7.64 -18.88 0.48
C PRO A 190 7.02 -18.88 -0.93
N SER A 191 6.18 -17.89 -1.23
CA SER A 191 5.32 -17.82 -2.43
C SER A 191 5.74 -16.73 -3.41
N LEU A 192 6.57 -15.77 -2.98
CA LEU A 192 6.90 -14.58 -3.74
C LEU A 192 7.61 -14.89 -5.06
N GLU A 193 7.09 -14.32 -6.15
CA GLU A 193 7.64 -14.48 -7.50
C GLU A 193 8.33 -13.20 -8.00
N ARG A 194 7.88 -12.03 -7.52
CA ARG A 194 8.35 -10.70 -7.93
C ARG A 194 8.62 -9.82 -6.72
N LEU A 195 9.83 -9.30 -6.60
CA LEU A 195 10.26 -8.39 -5.55
C LEU A 195 10.77 -7.10 -6.17
N ALA A 196 10.26 -5.94 -5.74
CA ALA A 196 10.81 -4.64 -6.11
C ALA A 196 11.33 -3.93 -4.85
N LEU A 197 12.60 -3.51 -4.87
CA LEU A 197 13.26 -2.74 -3.83
C LEU A 197 13.78 -1.43 -4.43
N VAL A 198 13.08 -0.33 -4.18
CA VAL A 198 13.36 0.95 -4.85
C VAL A 198 13.64 2.01 -3.83
N GLN A 199 14.85 2.58 -3.84
CA GLN A 199 15.30 3.60 -2.90
C GLN A 199 15.04 3.21 -1.43
N CYS A 200 15.19 1.92 -1.10
CA CYS A 200 15.08 1.46 0.28
C CYS A 200 16.36 1.76 1.05
N GLN A 201 16.28 1.87 2.37
CA GLN A 201 17.44 2.13 3.21
C GLN A 201 17.43 1.22 4.42
N SER A 202 18.60 0.76 4.85
CA SER A 202 18.78 0.12 6.15
C SER A 202 19.18 1.17 7.18
N GLU A 203 18.69 1.05 8.42
CA GLU A 203 18.89 2.07 9.47
C GLU A 203 20.32 2.08 10.05
N THR A 204 21.16 1.10 9.72
CA THR A 204 22.57 1.03 10.18
C THR A 204 23.43 2.23 9.77
N MET A 205 22.93 3.11 8.89
CA MET A 205 23.62 4.32 8.42
C MET A 205 23.77 5.43 9.49
N TYR A 206 23.02 5.42 10.61
CA TYR A 206 23.17 6.46 11.64
C TYR A 206 24.43 6.34 12.50
N PHE A 207 25.05 5.16 12.56
CA PHE A 207 26.25 4.93 13.39
C PHE A 207 27.58 5.01 12.62
N TYR A 208 27.54 4.98 11.28
CA TYR A 208 28.74 4.98 10.44
C TYR A 208 28.58 5.90 9.22
N PRO A 209 28.72 7.22 9.39
CA PRO A 209 28.62 8.19 8.30
C PRO A 209 29.68 8.04 7.19
N ASP A 210 30.76 7.27 7.44
CA ASP A 210 31.83 6.99 6.47
C ASP A 210 31.62 5.69 5.66
N CYS A 211 30.55 4.92 5.92
CA CYS A 211 30.20 3.78 5.08
C CYS A 211 29.56 4.27 3.76
N SER A 212 30.41 4.45 2.75
CA SER A 212 30.01 4.66 1.35
C SER A 212 29.34 3.44 0.69
N ASP A 213 29.24 2.32 1.40
CA ASP A 213 28.49 1.16 0.93
C ASP A 213 27.00 1.39 1.22
N GLU A 214 26.26 1.88 0.22
CA GLU A 214 24.79 1.94 0.16
C GLU A 214 24.15 0.53 0.11
N ARG A 215 24.71 -0.42 0.86
CA ARG A 215 24.30 -1.81 0.88
C ARG A 215 23.06 -1.96 1.75
N LEU A 216 22.01 -2.50 1.15
CA LEU A 216 20.87 -3.00 1.89
C LEU A 216 21.24 -4.23 2.76
N CYS A 217 21.28 -4.06 4.08
CA CYS A 217 21.72 -5.10 5.03
C CYS A 217 20.58 -5.98 5.59
N ILE A 218 19.65 -6.45 4.75
CA ILE A 218 18.60 -7.40 5.18
C ILE A 218 18.77 -8.73 4.48
N GLY A 219 18.57 -9.86 5.17
CA GLY A 219 18.47 -11.16 4.51
C GLY A 219 17.25 -11.24 3.61
N VAL A 220 17.31 -12.02 2.53
CA VAL A 220 16.14 -12.28 1.67
C VAL A 220 15.95 -13.78 1.50
N SER A 221 14.89 -14.31 2.08
CA SER A 221 14.51 -15.72 2.00
C SER A 221 13.23 -15.86 1.17
N THR A 222 13.40 -15.90 -0.16
CA THR A 222 12.30 -15.99 -1.12
C THR A 222 12.60 -17.01 -2.23
N PRO A 223 12.42 -18.32 -1.96
CA PRO A 223 12.94 -19.39 -2.83
C PRO A 223 12.25 -19.49 -4.20
N ARG A 224 11.12 -18.80 -4.39
CA ARG A 224 10.36 -18.78 -5.65
C ARG A 224 10.55 -17.51 -6.46
N LEU A 225 11.45 -16.63 -6.03
CA LEU A 225 11.68 -15.35 -6.68
C LEU A 225 12.21 -15.55 -8.10
N ARG A 226 11.56 -14.90 -9.08
CA ARG A 226 11.89 -15.00 -10.51
C ARG A 226 12.27 -13.66 -11.14
N LEU A 227 11.81 -12.57 -10.53
CA LEU A 227 12.06 -11.23 -11.00
C LEU A 227 12.34 -10.34 -9.79
N MET A 228 13.47 -9.67 -9.85
CA MET A 228 13.85 -8.65 -8.89
C MET A 228 13.97 -7.32 -9.61
N GLU A 229 13.32 -6.28 -9.09
CA GLU A 229 13.46 -4.92 -9.58
C GLU A 229 14.18 -4.08 -8.53
N ILE A 230 15.27 -3.42 -8.91
CA ILE A 230 16.09 -2.62 -8.00
C ILE A 230 16.31 -1.21 -8.55
N SER A 231 16.57 -0.24 -7.66
CA SER A 231 17.02 1.08 -8.09
C SER A 231 18.42 1.05 -8.70
N GLU A 232 18.69 2.01 -9.58
CA GLU A 232 20.00 2.18 -10.25
C GLU A 232 21.16 2.44 -9.28
N TYR A 233 20.86 2.89 -8.05
CA TYR A 233 21.85 3.10 -7.00
C TYR A 233 22.39 1.78 -6.41
N TYR A 234 21.65 0.68 -6.54
CA TYR A 234 22.12 -0.60 -6.04
C TYR A 234 22.95 -1.37 -7.06
N LYS A 235 23.97 -2.05 -6.55
CA LYS A 235 24.80 -3.01 -7.28
C LYS A 235 24.10 -4.36 -7.37
N GLN A 236 24.01 -4.93 -8.59
CA GLN A 236 23.38 -6.24 -8.78
C GLN A 236 24.11 -7.35 -8.03
N GLU A 237 25.44 -7.25 -7.95
CA GLU A 237 26.33 -8.21 -7.30
C GLU A 237 25.93 -8.44 -5.84
N GLN A 238 25.50 -7.37 -5.15
CA GLN A 238 25.01 -7.48 -3.78
C GLN A 238 23.84 -8.46 -3.67
N PHE A 239 22.88 -8.39 -4.58
CA PHE A 239 21.69 -9.25 -4.54
C PHE A 239 21.96 -10.66 -5.05
N LEU A 240 22.91 -10.83 -5.97
CA LEU A 240 23.38 -12.15 -6.41
C LEU A 240 24.15 -12.86 -5.29
N GLU A 241 24.94 -12.14 -4.49
CA GLU A 241 25.58 -12.68 -3.28
C GLU A 241 24.55 -13.13 -2.24
N MET A 242 23.51 -12.32 -2.03
CA MET A 242 22.43 -12.61 -1.08
C MET A 242 21.52 -13.76 -1.54
N MET A 243 21.32 -13.89 -2.86
CA MET A 243 20.39 -14.84 -3.48
C MET A 243 21.08 -15.55 -4.65
N PRO A 244 21.98 -16.50 -4.38
CA PRO A 244 22.82 -17.13 -5.40
C PRO A 244 22.05 -17.97 -6.43
N TRP A 245 20.74 -18.17 -6.25
CA TRP A 245 19.87 -18.85 -7.21
C TRP A 245 19.31 -17.91 -8.29
N LEU A 246 19.49 -16.59 -8.18
CA LEU A 246 19.11 -15.63 -9.21
C LEU A 246 20.25 -15.48 -10.24
N THR A 247 19.90 -15.17 -11.48
CA THR A 247 20.83 -14.72 -12.51
C THR A 247 20.66 -13.23 -12.80
N GLU A 248 21.63 -12.60 -13.47
CA GLU A 248 21.53 -11.19 -13.90
C GLU A 248 20.25 -10.90 -14.70
N ASP A 249 19.80 -11.83 -15.55
CA ASP A 249 18.54 -11.72 -16.31
C ASP A 249 17.28 -11.61 -15.44
N ASN A 250 17.35 -12.08 -14.19
CA ASN A 250 16.25 -11.96 -13.22
C ASN A 250 16.22 -10.58 -12.57
N ILE A 251 17.28 -9.80 -12.65
CA ILE A 251 17.40 -8.49 -12.00
C ILE A 251 17.21 -7.38 -13.03
N ARG A 252 16.30 -6.45 -12.74
CA ARG A 252 16.02 -5.30 -13.60
C ARG A 252 16.15 -4.01 -12.83
N TYR A 253 16.67 -3.00 -13.51
CA TYR A 253 16.61 -1.64 -12.99
C TYR A 253 15.22 -1.05 -13.20
N THR A 254 14.73 -0.34 -12.19
CA THR A 254 13.41 0.30 -12.22
C THR A 254 13.49 1.69 -11.61
N SER A 255 12.74 2.62 -12.20
CA SER A 255 12.57 3.98 -11.66
C SER A 255 11.25 4.07 -10.89
N ILE A 256 11.21 4.98 -9.91
CA ILE A 256 10.01 5.25 -9.11
C ILE A 256 8.81 5.61 -10.01
N GLU A 257 9.06 6.30 -11.12
CA GLU A 257 8.02 6.68 -12.07
C GLU A 257 7.33 5.45 -12.66
N ARG A 258 8.06 4.35 -12.94
CA ARG A 258 7.45 3.13 -13.50
C ARG A 258 6.56 2.43 -12.48
N ILE A 259 6.98 2.35 -11.23
CA ILE A 259 6.22 1.68 -10.16
C ILE A 259 5.05 2.55 -9.67
N SER A 260 5.19 3.88 -9.76
CA SER A 260 4.08 4.82 -9.55
C SER A 260 3.14 4.92 -10.76
N SER A 261 3.58 4.62 -11.99
CA SER A 261 2.80 4.74 -13.25
C SER A 261 1.61 3.78 -13.40
N GLY A 262 1.37 2.87 -12.43
CA GLY A 262 0.02 2.33 -12.21
C GLY A 262 -1.06 3.44 -12.09
N ARG A 263 -0.64 4.69 -11.87
CA ARG A 263 -1.38 5.96 -11.91
C ARG A 263 -2.17 6.28 -13.21
N GLN A 264 -1.97 5.62 -14.36
CA GLN A 264 -2.52 6.15 -15.64
C GLN A 264 -3.35 5.24 -16.56
N SER A 265 -3.63 3.97 -16.24
CA SER A 265 -4.31 3.09 -17.21
C SER A 265 -5.81 3.39 -17.47
N VAL A 266 -6.43 4.40 -16.82
CA VAL A 266 -7.87 4.70 -17.02
C VAL A 266 -8.14 6.10 -17.61
N ARG A 267 -7.12 6.98 -17.77
CA ARG A 267 -7.36 8.35 -18.25
C ARG A 267 -7.16 8.62 -19.74
N ARG A 268 -6.79 7.62 -20.56
CA ARG A 268 -6.67 7.82 -22.01
C ARG A 268 -7.67 6.96 -22.77
N LYS A 269 -8.91 7.45 -22.87
CA LYS A 269 -9.86 7.28 -24.01
C LYS A 269 -11.26 7.70 -23.55
N CYS A 270 -11.51 9.01 -23.50
CA CYS A 270 -12.84 9.63 -23.65
C CYS A 270 -12.65 11.15 -23.75
N GLU A 271 -11.91 11.59 -24.75
CA GLU A 271 -12.03 12.95 -25.31
C GLU A 271 -12.04 12.76 -26.83
N LEU A 272 -13.25 12.54 -27.37
CA LEU A 272 -13.66 12.78 -28.74
C LEU A 272 -15.10 13.28 -28.68
#